data_AF-A0A7X6SQX8-F1
#
_entry.id   AF-A0A7X6SQX8-F1
#
_cell.length_a   1.000
_cell.length_b   1.000
_cell.length_c   1.000
_cell.angle_alpha   90.00
_cell.angle_beta   90.00
_cell.angle_gamma   90.00
#
_symmetry.space_group_name_H-M   'P 1'
#
loop_
_entity.id
_entity.type
_entity.pdbx_description
1 polymer ?
#
loop_
_entity_poly.entity_id
_entity_poly.type
_entity_poly.pdbx_seq_one_letter_code
_entity_poly.pdbx_strand_id
1 'polypeptide(L)' 'PYLKAVVGARLDDRNYVLNGLREAVGIDPAFKAMAKTDMEMAKFFADDSFRSLVQ' A
#
# COMPACT_ATOMS: atom_id res chain seq x y z
N PRO A 1 -0.97 0.50 -10.86
CA PRO A 1 -0.91 -0.36 -9.66
C PRO A 1 -0.91 0.40 -8.32
N TYR A 2 -0.09 1.43 -8.13
CA TYR A 2 -0.12 2.18 -6.86
C TYR A 2 -1.48 2.83 -6.58
N LEU A 3 -2.07 3.49 -7.58
CA LEU A 3 -3.42 4.05 -7.47
C LEU A 3 -4.51 2.98 -7.23
N LYS A 4 -4.26 1.71 -7.59
CA LYS A 4 -5.15 0.59 -7.25
C LYS A 4 -5.12 0.31 -5.75
N ALA A 5 -3.95 0.44 -5.10
CA ALA A 5 -3.83 0.36 -3.65
C ALA A 5 -4.57 1.52 -2.97
N VAL A 6 -4.44 2.74 -3.49
CA VAL A 6 -5.19 3.93 -3.01
C VAL A 6 -6.70 3.70 -3.09
N VAL A 7 -7.20 3.16 -4.21
CA VAL A 7 -8.62 2.78 -4.34
C VAL A 7 -9.00 1.73 -3.29
N GLY A 8 -8.18 0.70 -3.09
CA GLY A 8 -8.40 -0.29 -2.03
C GLY A 8 -8.52 0.35 -0.65
N ALA A 9 -7.69 1.33 -0.32
CA ALA A 9 -7.72 1.98 0.98
C ALA A 9 -9.00 2.82 1.19
N ARG A 10 -9.50 3.46 0.13
CA ARG A 10 -10.78 4.20 0.15
C ARG A 10 -11.99 3.28 0.26
N LEU A 11 -11.87 2.06 -0.25
CA LEU A 11 -12.87 1.00 -0.11
C LEU A 11 -12.75 0.22 1.22
N ASP A 12 -11.76 0.55 2.06
CA ASP A 12 -11.43 -0.20 3.27
C ASP A 12 -11.11 -1.68 3.01
N ASP A 13 -10.71 -2.01 1.78
CA ASP A 13 -10.35 -3.36 1.35
C ASP A 13 -8.84 -3.59 1.47
N ARG A 14 -8.46 -4.15 2.62
CA ARG A 14 -7.08 -4.55 2.94
C ARG A 14 -6.43 -5.42 1.86
N ASN A 15 -7.15 -6.40 1.33
CA ASN A 15 -6.58 -7.32 0.34
C ASN A 15 -6.29 -6.58 -0.96
N TYR A 16 -7.17 -5.65 -1.32
CA TYR A 16 -7.00 -4.85 -2.52
C TYR A 16 -5.84 -3.85 -2.40
N VAL A 17 -5.64 -3.26 -1.22
CA VAL A 17 -4.45 -2.45 -0.88
C VAL A 17 -3.17 -3.27 -1.08
N LEU A 18 -3.05 -4.41 -0.41
CA LEU A 18 -1.84 -5.22 -0.41
C LEU A 18 -1.49 -5.74 -1.81
N ASN A 19 -2.49 -6.11 -2.60
CA ASN A 19 -2.28 -6.58 -3.97
C ASN A 19 -1.82 -5.44 -4.88
N GLY A 20 -2.49 -4.28 -4.86
CA GLY A 20 -2.08 -3.13 -5.65
C GLY A 20 -0.69 -2.61 -5.28
N LEU A 21 -0.38 -2.61 -3.98
CA LEU A 21 0.92 -2.13 -3.48
C LEU A 21 2.04 -3.12 -3.81
N ARG A 22 1.79 -4.43 -3.73
CA ARG A 22 2.79 -5.45 -4.12
C ARG A 22 3.15 -5.37 -5.60
N GLU A 23 2.15 -5.19 -6.47
CA GLU A 23 2.37 -4.94 -7.90
C GLU A 23 3.18 -3.65 -8.11
N ALA A 24 2.84 -2.56 -7.39
CA ALA A 24 3.53 -1.28 -7.52
C ALA A 24 5.00 -1.38 -7.11
N VAL A 25 5.27 -1.93 -5.93
CA VAL A 25 6.63 -2.14 -5.41
C VAL A 25 7.46 -3.05 -6.32
N GLY A 26 6.83 -4.03 -6.97
CA GLY A 26 7.49 -4.89 -7.96
C GLY A 26 7.90 -4.16 -9.25
N ILE A 27 7.25 -3.05 -9.58
CA ILE A 27 7.58 -2.19 -10.73
C ILE A 27 8.63 -1.16 -10.34
N ASP A 28 8.42 -0.47 -9.21
CA ASP A 28 9.35 0.52 -8.70
C ASP A 28 9.42 0.44 -7.15
N PRO A 29 10.58 0.05 -6.60
CA PRO A 29 10.79 0.00 -5.15
C PRO A 29 10.57 1.36 -4.44
N ALA A 30 10.65 2.49 -5.15
CA ALA A 30 10.40 3.82 -4.57
C ALA A 30 8.98 3.95 -3.98
N PHE A 31 8.02 3.16 -4.47
CA PHE A 31 6.66 3.13 -3.92
C PHE A 31 6.60 2.66 -2.47
N LYS A 32 7.61 1.93 -1.97
CA LYS A 32 7.71 1.60 -0.54
C LYS A 32 7.83 2.83 0.33
N ALA A 33 8.71 3.75 -0.05
CA ALA A 33 8.94 4.99 0.69
C ALA A 33 7.71 5.91 0.60
N MET A 34 7.10 5.99 -0.59
CA MET A 34 5.85 6.73 -0.79
C MET A 34 4.74 6.22 0.12
N ALA A 35 4.49 4.90 0.12
CA ALA A 35 3.43 4.26 0.92
C ALA A 35 3.56 4.48 2.44
N LYS A 36 4.78 4.63 2.96
CA LYS A 36 5.02 4.91 4.40
C LYS A 36 4.50 6.27 4.84
N THR A 37 4.36 7.22 3.92
CA THR A 37 4.00 8.63 4.20
C THR A 37 2.65 9.04 3.62
N ASP A 38 2.04 8.17 2.81
CA ASP A 38 0.78 8.43 2.14
C ASP A 38 -0.40 8.39 3.12
N MET A 39 -1.11 9.52 3.24
CA MET A 39 -2.27 9.63 4.15
C MET A 39 -3.42 8.70 3.77
N GLU A 40 -3.55 8.32 2.49
CA GLU A 40 -4.55 7.35 2.06
C GLU A 40 -4.26 5.96 2.67
N MET A 41 -2.98 5.66 2.94
CA MET A 41 -2.53 4.39 3.52
C MET A 41 -2.52 4.42 5.06
N ALA A 42 -2.80 5.56 5.70
CA ALA A 42 -2.63 5.73 7.15
C ALA A 42 -3.37 4.69 7.99
N LYS A 43 -4.55 4.26 7.54
CA LYS A 43 -5.34 3.20 8.18
C LYS A 43 -4.60 1.85 8.28
N PHE A 44 -3.69 1.59 7.36
CA PHE A 44 -2.96 0.33 7.25
C PHE A 44 -1.56 0.40 7.86
N PHE A 45 -1.13 1.54 8.42
CA PHE A 45 0.22 1.69 8.97
C PHE A 45 0.50 0.75 10.15
N ALA A 46 -0.54 0.38 10.90
CA ALA A 46 -0.45 -0.59 11.98
C ALA A 46 -0.60 -2.05 11.51
N ASP A 47 -0.96 -2.30 10.24
CA ASP A 47 -1.11 -3.66 9.72
C ASP A 47 0.26 -4.30 9.44
N ASP A 48 0.48 -5.49 9.99
CA ASP A 48 1.77 -6.19 9.87
C ASP A 48 2.12 -6.57 8.43
N SER A 49 1.12 -6.93 7.61
CA SER A 49 1.36 -7.28 6.20
C SER A 49 1.70 -6.05 5.38
N PHE A 50 1.07 -4.91 5.66
CA PHE A 50 1.43 -3.63 5.05
C PHE A 50 2.85 -3.24 5.44
N ARG A 51 3.17 -3.26 6.73
CA ARG A 51 4.52 -2.95 7.24
C ARG A 51 5.59 -3.84 6.62
N SER A 52 5.35 -5.15 6.55
CA SER A 52 6.29 -6.09 5.92
C SER A 52 6.50 -5.79 4.43
N LEU A 53 5.44 -5.37 3.72
CA LEU A 53 5.52 -5.05 2.30
C LEU A 53 6.30 -3.76 2.03
N VAL A 54 6.13 -2.74 2.88
CA VAL A 54 6.79 -1.44 2.70
C VAL A 54 8.15 -1.33 3.37
N GLN A 55 8.53 -2.26 4.26
CA GLN A 55 9.84 -2.22 4.94
C GLN A 55 10.99 -2.02 3.97
#